data_AF-A0A1F7MV86-F1
#
_entry.id   AF-A0A1F7MV86-F1
#
_cell.length_a   1.000
_cell.length_b   1.000
_cell.length_c   1.000
_cell.angle_alpha   90.00
_cell.angle_beta   90.00
_cell.angle_gamma   90.00
#
_symmetry.space_group_name_H-M   'P 1'
#
loop_
_entity.id
_entity.type
_entity.pdbx_description
1 polymer ?
#
loop_
_entity_poly.entity_id
_entity_poly.type
_entity_poly.pdbx_seq_one_letter_code
_entity_poly.pdbx_strand_id
1 'polypeptide(L)'
;MAALGAVLAWRGASSTEEPGARRGEAGVARVARRETRPTLDPARFVGKARTTHQIARDIPDVLDRLYCYCECDKTIGHKSLLSCYTDGHAAT
;
A
#
# COMPACT_ATOMS: atom_id res chain seq x y z
N MET A 1 2.30 45.00 44.91
CA MET A 1 2.64 44.54 43.54
C MET A 1 2.08 43.13 43.37
N ALA A 2 0.81 43.00 42.96
CA ALA A 2 0.17 41.69 42.75
C ALA A 2 0.02 41.46 41.25
N ALA A 3 0.59 40.36 40.75
CA ALA A 3 0.59 39.99 39.34
C ALA A 3 -0.78 39.47 38.90
N LEU A 4 -1.30 40.02 37.80
CA LEU A 4 -2.50 39.52 37.13
C LEU A 4 -2.13 38.29 36.29
N GLY A 5 -2.55 37.10 36.72
CA GLY A 5 -2.47 35.88 35.93
C GLY A 5 -3.67 35.75 35.00
N ALA A 6 -3.46 35.81 33.69
CA ALA A 6 -4.48 35.53 32.69
C ALA A 6 -4.64 34.01 32.52
N VAL A 7 -5.82 33.48 32.83
CA VAL A 7 -6.18 32.08 32.58
C VAL A 7 -6.75 31.98 31.17
N LEU A 8 -5.99 31.43 30.22
CA LEU A 8 -6.51 31.09 28.90
C LEU A 8 -7.38 29.83 29.01
N ALA A 9 -8.70 30.01 29.01
CA ALA A 9 -9.65 28.92 28.92
C ALA A 9 -9.70 28.38 27.48
N TRP A 10 -9.15 27.19 27.26
CA TRP A 10 -9.36 26.44 26.03
C TRP A 10 -10.81 25.94 25.97
N ARG A 11 -11.60 26.49 25.04
CA ARG A 11 -12.94 25.98 24.75
C ARG A 11 -12.83 24.73 23.90
N GLY A 12 -12.99 23.56 24.52
CA GLY A 12 -13.32 22.32 23.83
C GLY A 12 -14.75 22.40 23.31
N ALA A 13 -14.92 22.28 22.00
CA ALA A 13 -16.24 22.13 21.38
C ALA A 13 -16.75 20.70 21.65
N SER A 14 -17.84 20.59 22.38
CA SER A 14 -18.61 19.36 22.56
C SER A 14 -19.40 19.05 21.29
N SER A 15 -19.26 17.82 20.79
CA SER A 15 -20.01 17.29 19.66
C SER A 15 -21.50 17.16 19.97
N THR A 16 -22.34 17.76 19.13
CA THR A 16 -23.77 17.41 19.03
C THR A 16 -23.88 16.18 18.13
N GLU A 17 -24.48 15.10 18.61
CA GLU A 17 -24.75 13.88 17.85
C GLU A 17 -26.05 14.05 17.05
N GLU A 18 -25.98 13.92 15.73
CA GLU A 18 -27.15 13.88 14.82
C GLU A 18 -27.43 12.42 14.41
N PRO A 19 -28.70 11.99 14.37
CA PRO A 19 -29.04 10.60 14.12
C PRO A 19 -29.10 10.28 12.62
N GLY A 20 -28.38 9.22 12.23
CA GLY A 20 -28.84 8.34 11.16
C GLY A 20 -28.32 8.62 9.75
N ALA A 21 -27.15 8.08 9.45
CA ALA A 21 -26.87 7.53 8.13
C ALA A 21 -26.05 6.25 8.32
N ARG A 22 -26.71 5.10 8.16
CA ARG A 22 -26.01 3.82 8.11
C ARG A 22 -25.08 3.89 6.90
N ARG A 23 -23.79 4.06 7.15
CA ARG A 23 -22.74 4.03 6.12
C ARG A 23 -22.69 2.60 5.58
N GLY A 24 -23.55 2.34 4.61
CA GLY A 24 -23.55 1.10 3.85
C GLY A 24 -22.15 0.88 3.26
N GLU A 25 -21.78 -0.39 3.23
CA GLU A 25 -20.57 -0.95 2.63
C GLU A 25 -20.44 -0.46 1.17
N ALA A 26 -19.81 0.70 0.98
CA ALA A 26 -19.27 1.08 -0.31
C ALA A 26 -18.11 0.12 -0.57
N GLY A 27 -18.38 -0.90 -1.38
CA GLY A 27 -17.37 -1.87 -1.82
C GLY A 27 -16.11 -1.13 -2.29
N VAL A 28 -14.95 -1.56 -1.80
CA VAL A 28 -13.66 -0.99 -2.18
C VAL A 28 -13.54 -1.10 -3.70
N ALA A 29 -13.58 0.03 -4.41
CA ALA A 29 -13.46 0.03 -5.86
C ALA A 29 -12.15 -0.66 -6.27
N ARG A 30 -12.25 -1.72 -7.08
CA ARG A 30 -11.07 -2.44 -7.56
C ARG A 30 -10.34 -1.57 -8.57
N VAL A 31 -9.27 -0.92 -8.11
CA VAL A 31 -8.41 -0.14 -9.00
C VAL A 31 -7.68 -1.12 -9.93
N ALA A 32 -7.60 -0.78 -11.22
CA ALA A 32 -6.87 -1.58 -12.21
C ALA A 32 -5.37 -1.67 -11.89
N ARG A 33 -4.72 -2.76 -12.32
CA ARG A 33 -3.27 -2.94 -12.15
C ARG A 33 -2.49 -2.04 -13.11
N ARG A 34 -1.35 -1.52 -12.64
CA ARG A 34 -0.34 -0.76 -13.40
C ARG A 34 0.59 -1.70 -14.17
N GLU A 35 1.01 -2.79 -13.54
CA GLU A 35 1.74 -3.87 -14.20
C GLU A 35 0.77 -4.89 -14.81
N THR A 36 0.95 -5.14 -16.11
CA THR A 36 0.09 -6.01 -16.91
C THR A 36 0.77 -7.31 -17.33
N ARG A 37 2.11 -7.37 -17.23
CA ARG A 37 2.89 -8.56 -17.53
C ARG A 37 2.64 -9.65 -16.47
N PRO A 38 2.67 -10.94 -16.84
CA PRO A 38 2.61 -12.02 -15.87
C PRO A 38 3.89 -12.07 -15.04
N THR A 39 3.79 -12.51 -13.80
CA THR A 39 4.96 -12.84 -12.98
C THR A 39 5.68 -14.06 -13.54
N LEU A 40 6.99 -14.16 -13.28
CA LEU A 40 7.76 -15.35 -13.63
C LEU A 40 7.27 -16.58 -12.87
N ASP A 41 7.45 -17.74 -13.51
CA ASP A 41 7.08 -19.02 -12.92
C ASP A 41 7.95 -19.35 -11.69
N PRO A 42 7.37 -19.56 -10.48
CA PRO A 42 8.10 -19.94 -9.28
C PRO A 42 8.94 -21.20 -9.45
N ALA A 43 8.57 -22.09 -10.38
CA ALA A 43 9.31 -23.31 -10.68
C ALA A 43 10.75 -23.05 -11.15
N ARG A 44 11.05 -21.83 -11.64
CA ARG A 44 12.38 -21.39 -12.08
C ARG A 44 13.35 -21.10 -10.93
N PHE A 45 12.86 -21.02 -9.70
CA PHE A 45 13.64 -20.60 -8.53
C PHE A 45 13.70 -21.70 -7.46
N VAL A 46 14.53 -21.51 -6.43
CA VAL A 46 14.62 -22.41 -5.27
C VAL A 46 14.55 -21.64 -3.95
N GLY A 47 14.28 -22.34 -2.85
CA GLY A 47 14.24 -21.75 -1.51
C GLY A 47 13.29 -20.56 -1.37
N LYS A 48 13.79 -19.47 -0.77
CA LYS A 48 12.99 -18.26 -0.51
C LYS A 48 12.53 -17.60 -1.82
N ALA A 49 13.36 -17.56 -2.86
CA ALA A 49 12.98 -16.99 -4.16
C ALA A 49 11.77 -17.73 -4.77
N ARG A 50 11.74 -19.07 -4.73
CA ARG A 50 10.55 -19.83 -5.14
C ARG A 50 9.32 -19.41 -4.35
N THR A 51 9.46 -19.29 -3.04
CA THR A 51 8.35 -18.94 -2.14
C THR A 51 7.82 -17.53 -2.42
N THR A 52 8.69 -16.54 -2.58
CA THR A 52 8.29 -15.16 -2.86
C THR A 52 7.68 -15.00 -4.25
N HIS A 53 8.20 -15.70 -5.27
CA HIS A 53 7.58 -15.73 -6.58
C HIS A 53 6.20 -16.40 -6.57
N GLN A 54 5.98 -17.42 -5.74
CA GLN A 54 4.65 -18.02 -5.56
C GLN A 54 3.68 -17.03 -4.93
N ILE A 55 4.09 -16.35 -3.86
CA ILE A 55 3.31 -15.26 -3.24
C ILE A 55 3.00 -14.18 -4.29
N ALA A 56 3.95 -13.84 -5.16
CA ALA A 56 3.73 -12.84 -6.18
C ALA A 56 2.67 -13.22 -7.22
N ARG A 57 2.58 -14.51 -7.55
CA ARG A 57 1.51 -15.06 -8.38
C ARG A 57 0.15 -15.06 -7.67
N ASP A 58 0.14 -15.29 -6.36
CA ASP A 58 -1.09 -15.43 -5.57
C ASP A 58 -1.74 -14.09 -5.21
N ILE A 59 -0.94 -13.03 -4.98
CA ILE A 59 -1.43 -11.70 -4.58
C ILE A 59 -0.95 -10.54 -5.49
N PRO A 60 -1.08 -10.65 -6.82
CA PRO A 60 -0.53 -9.66 -7.75
C PRO A 60 -1.13 -8.26 -7.56
N ASP A 61 -2.41 -8.18 -7.21
CA ASP A 61 -3.09 -6.89 -6.99
C ASP A 61 -2.52 -6.15 -5.77
N VAL A 62 -2.04 -6.86 -4.75
CA VAL A 62 -1.42 -6.26 -3.56
C VAL A 62 -0.04 -5.72 -3.93
N LEU A 63 0.79 -6.54 -4.58
CA LEU A 63 2.14 -6.15 -4.97
C LEU A 63 2.14 -4.99 -5.97
N ASP A 64 1.11 -4.89 -6.81
CA ASP A 64 0.98 -3.78 -7.75
C ASP A 64 0.62 -2.44 -7.06
N ARG A 65 0.23 -2.47 -5.78
CA ARG A 65 -0.01 -1.28 -4.95
C ARG A 65 1.19 -0.85 -4.13
N LEU A 66 2.21 -1.70 -4.04
CA LEU A 66 3.39 -1.45 -3.22
C LEU A 66 4.51 -0.83 -4.04
N TYR A 67 5.24 0.08 -3.41
CA TYR A 67 6.50 0.58 -3.94
C TYR A 67 7.59 -0.51 -3.83
N CYS A 68 8.45 -0.64 -4.85
CA CYS A 68 9.57 -1.59 -4.82
C CYS A 68 10.76 -0.91 -4.13
N TYR A 69 11.27 -1.48 -3.03
CA TYR A 69 12.38 -0.92 -2.25
C TYR A 69 13.68 -0.78 -3.06
N CYS A 70 13.82 -1.52 -4.16
CA CYS A 70 14.98 -1.44 -5.05
C CYS A 70 15.09 -0.08 -5.79
N GLU A 71 14.04 0.75 -5.79
CA GLU A 71 13.98 2.00 -6.54
C GLU A 71 14.23 1.82 -8.06
N CYS A 72 13.90 0.63 -8.58
CA CYS A 72 14.11 0.24 -9.97
C CYS A 72 13.19 1.00 -10.95
N ASP A 73 12.20 1.73 -10.45
CA ASP A 73 11.43 2.70 -11.22
C ASP A 73 12.32 3.81 -11.80
N LYS A 74 13.41 4.15 -11.10
CA LYS A 74 14.34 5.22 -11.49
C LYS A 74 15.36 4.79 -12.54
N THR A 75 15.51 3.49 -12.78
CA THR A 75 16.59 2.94 -13.61
C THR A 75 16.11 2.10 -14.78
N ILE A 76 15.15 1.19 -14.56
CA ILE A 76 14.70 0.22 -15.57
C ILE A 76 13.19 0.29 -15.84
N GLY A 77 12.49 1.26 -15.26
CA GLY A 77 11.09 1.55 -15.59
C GLY A 77 10.07 0.59 -14.99
N HIS A 78 10.39 -0.07 -13.88
CA HIS A 78 9.40 -0.83 -13.10
C HIS A 78 8.34 0.11 -12.50
N LYS A 79 7.08 -0.35 -12.47
CA LYS A 79 5.92 0.50 -12.13
C LYS A 79 5.48 0.35 -10.67
N SER A 80 5.73 -0.82 -10.11
CA SER A 80 5.31 -1.27 -8.78
C SER A 80 6.20 -2.43 -8.35
N LEU A 81 6.05 -2.89 -7.11
CA LEU A 81 6.73 -4.11 -6.64
C LEU A 81 6.37 -5.33 -7.50
N LEU A 82 5.19 -5.39 -8.11
CA LEU A 82 4.84 -6.48 -9.02
C LEU A 82 5.77 -6.55 -10.24
N SER A 83 6.19 -5.40 -10.80
CA SER A 83 7.13 -5.37 -11.94
C SER A 83 8.44 -6.13 -11.63
N CYS A 84 8.93 -6.03 -10.39
CA CYS A 84 10.13 -6.73 -9.91
C CYS A 84 10.04 -8.27 -10.09
N TYR A 85 8.83 -8.84 -10.09
CA TYR A 85 8.58 -10.27 -10.26
C TYR A 85 8.33 -10.72 -11.72
N THR A 86 8.33 -9.80 -12.69
CA THR A 86 8.02 -10.11 -14.11
C THR A 86 9.24 -10.39 -14.97
N ASP A 87 10.44 -9.99 -14.53
CA ASP A 87 11.71 -10.17 -15.26
C ASP A 87 12.86 -10.70 -14.39
N GLY A 88 12.60 -11.08 -13.14
CA GLY A 88 13.54 -11.78 -12.28
C GLY A 88 14.37 -10.88 -11.37
N HIS A 89 14.19 -9.56 -11.42
CA HIS A 89 14.85 -8.63 -10.51
C HIS A 89 14.64 -8.99 -9.03
N ALA A 90 13.45 -9.46 -8.68
CA ALA A 90 13.11 -9.90 -7.32
C ALA A 90 13.93 -11.10 -6.78
N ALA A 91 14.81 -11.68 -7.60
CA ALA A 91 15.69 -12.79 -7.24
C ALA A 91 17.20 -12.43 -7.23
N THR A 92 17.55 -11.14 -7.40
CA THR A 92 18.92 -10.61 -7.30
C THR A 92 19.22 -10.16 -5.88
#